data_AF-A0A957KBT6-F1
#
_entry.id   AF-A0A957KBT6-F1
#
_cell.length_a   1.000
_cell.length_b   1.000
_cell.length_c   1.000
_cell.angle_alpha   90.00
_cell.angle_beta   90.00
_cell.angle_gamma   90.00
#
_symmetry.space_group_name_H-M   'P 1'
#
loop_
_entity.id
_entity.type
_entity.pdbx_description
1 polymer ?
#
loop_
_entity_poly.entity_id
_entity_poly.type
_entity_poly.pdbx_seq_one_letter_code
_entity_poly.pdbx_strand_id
1 'polypeptide(L)' 'QLIGKKLAYVLCGGDLSGPAWVDPWYILDLEREAFLSLAGEKKTQERIMHMLQTGKPLRN' A
#
# COMPACT_ATOMS: atom_id res chain seq x y z
N GLN A 1 1.01 8.92 -8.66
CA GLN A 1 0.59 9.64 -7.43
C GLN A 1 -0.26 8.80 -6.45
N LEU A 2 -0.81 7.64 -6.83
CA LEU A 2 -1.63 6.80 -5.92
C LEU A 2 -0.92 6.35 -4.64
N ILE A 3 0.35 5.91 -4.76
CA ILE A 3 1.11 5.33 -3.65
C ILE A 3 1.30 6.34 -2.51
N GLY A 4 1.69 7.57 -2.83
CA GLY A 4 1.91 8.62 -1.83
C GLY A 4 0.66 8.98 -1.03
N LYS A 5 -0.52 8.97 -1.67
CA LYS A 5 -1.79 9.22 -0.98
C LYS A 5 -2.16 8.11 0.00
N LYS A 6 -1.96 6.85 -0.39
CA LYS A 6 -2.21 5.70 0.49
C LYS A 6 -1.22 5.64 1.65
N LEU A 7 0.05 5.95 1.40
CA LEU A 7 1.05 6.06 2.45
C LEU A 7 0.71 7.18 3.45
N ALA A 8 0.35 8.36 2.96
CA ALA A 8 -0.07 9.47 3.81
C ALA A 8 -1.30 9.12 4.65
N TYR A 9 -2.28 8.40 4.07
CA TYR A 9 -3.46 7.93 4.79
C TYR A 9 -3.12 7.03 5.98
N VAL A 10 -2.23 6.04 5.77
CA VAL A 10 -1.76 5.16 6.86
C VAL A 10 -1.02 5.95 7.94
N LEU A 11 -0.11 6.83 7.54
CA LEU A 11 0.71 7.63 8.48
C LEU A 11 -0.13 8.63 9.28
N CYS A 12 -1.23 9.14 8.71
CA CYS A 12 -2.18 9.99 9.40
C CYS A 12 -3.17 9.23 10.29
N GLY A 13 -3.10 7.89 10.34
CA GLY A 13 -3.98 7.07 11.15
C GLY A 13 -5.37 6.83 10.53
N GLY A 14 -5.50 6.98 9.22
CA GLY A 14 -6.74 6.71 8.50
C GLY A 14 -7.83 7.74 8.79
N ASP A 15 -9.03 7.26 9.16
CA ASP A 15 -10.22 8.07 9.40
C ASP A 15 -10.34 8.61 10.84
N LEU A 16 -9.22 8.75 11.55
CA LEU A 16 -9.22 9.40 12.86
C LEU A 16 -9.54 10.89 12.72
N SER A 17 -10.57 11.34 13.43
CA SER A 17 -10.97 12.76 13.45
C SER A 17 -10.06 13.66 14.29
N GLY A 18 -9.07 13.08 14.98
CA GLY A 18 -8.12 13.79 15.82
C GLY A 18 -7.06 12.86 16.42
N PRO A 19 -6.08 13.40 17.17
CA PRO A 19 -5.03 12.60 17.81
C PRO A 19 -5.65 11.67 18.85
N ALA A 20 -5.52 10.36 18.64
CA ALA A 20 -6.01 9.34 19.55
C ALA A 20 -4.96 8.27 19.76
N TRP A 21 -4.92 7.68 20.96
CA TRP A 21 -4.17 6.46 21.21
C TRP A 21 -4.92 5.31 20.56
N VAL A 22 -4.25 4.60 19.67
CA VAL A 22 -4.80 3.45 18.96
C VAL A 22 -3.96 2.22 19.24
N ASP A 23 -4.61 1.06 19.24
CA ASP A 23 -3.91 -0.21 19.32
C ASP A 23 -3.01 -0.41 18.08
N PRO A 24 -1.84 -1.06 18.22
CA PRO A 24 -0.98 -1.38 17.09
C PRO A 24 -1.70 -2.14 15.97
N TRP A 25 -2.70 -2.96 16.32
CA TRP A 25 -3.54 -3.71 15.39
C TRP A 25 -4.27 -2.81 14.39
N TYR A 26 -4.71 -1.63 14.82
CA TYR A 26 -5.39 -0.67 13.94
C TYR A 26 -4.47 -0.17 12.82
N ILE A 27 -3.22 0.17 13.14
CA ILE A 27 -2.23 0.60 12.15
C ILE A 27 -1.87 -0.55 11.21
N LEU A 28 -1.72 -1.78 11.73
CA LEU A 28 -1.46 -2.96 10.91
C LEU A 28 -2.58 -3.26 9.92
N ASP A 29 -3.84 -3.08 10.33
CA ASP A 29 -4.98 -3.26 9.43
C ASP A 29 -5.02 -2.20 8.34
N LEU A 30 -4.74 -0.93 8.67
CA LEU A 30 -4.63 0.16 7.68
C LEU A 30 -3.50 -0.10 6.67
N GLU A 31 -2.34 -0.54 7.15
CA GLU A 31 -1.21 -0.92 6.28
C GLU A 31 -1.58 -2.08 5.36
N ARG A 32 -2.23 -3.11 5.90
CA ARG A 32 -2.66 -4.29 5.13
C ARG A 32 -3.65 -3.91 4.04
N GLU A 33 -4.65 -3.09 4.36
CA GLU A 33 -5.64 -2.65 3.37
C GLU A 33 -5.00 -1.79 2.28
N ALA A 34 -4.16 -0.82 2.66
CA ALA A 34 -3.44 0.02 1.72
C ALA A 34 -2.53 -0.80 0.80
N PHE A 35 -1.83 -1.79 1.35
CA PHE A 35 -0.97 -2.68 0.59
C PHE A 35 -1.76 -3.58 -0.37
N LEU A 36 -2.82 -4.24 0.10
CA LEU A 36 -3.67 -5.10 -0.73
C LEU A 36 -4.30 -4.32 -1.88
N SER A 37 -4.76 -3.09 -1.61
CA SER A 37 -5.29 -2.20 -2.65
C SER A 37 -4.25 -1.90 -3.74
N LEU A 38 -2.99 -1.65 -3.36
CA LEU A 38 -1.90 -1.39 -4.31
C LEU A 38 -1.42 -2.66 -5.04
N ALA A 39 -1.49 -3.82 -4.38
CA ALA A 39 -1.17 -5.12 -4.97
C ALA A 39 -2.19 -5.57 -6.01
N GLY A 40 -3.46 -5.12 -5.87
CA GLY A 40 -4.52 -5.35 -6.86
C GLY A 40 -4.40 -4.52 -8.14
N GLU A 41 -3.49 -3.54 -8.19
CA GLU A 41 -3.31 -2.70 -9.38
C GLU A 41 -2.68 -3.50 -10.53
N LYS A 42 -3.24 -3.39 -11.75
CA LYS A 42 -2.79 -4.16 -12.93
C LYS A 42 -1.31 -3.94 -13.21
N LYS A 43 -0.84 -2.69 -13.11
CA LYS A 43 0.59 -2.35 -13.29
C LYS A 43 1.48 -3.01 -12.25
N THR A 44 1.01 -3.20 -11.01
CA THR A 44 1.78 -3.88 -9.97
C THR A 44 1.90 -5.36 -10.31
N GLN A 45 0.80 -5.99 -10.73
CA GLN A 45 0.79 -7.40 -11.13
C GLN A 45 1.65 -7.66 -12.37
N GLU A 46 1.60 -6.77 -13.37
CA GLU A 46 2.45 -6.84 -14.56
C GLU A 46 3.94 -6.76 -14.21
N ARG A 47 4.32 -5.89 -13.26
CA ARG A 47 5.71 -5.80 -12.77
C ARG A 47 6.13 -7.05 -12.02
N ILE A 48 5.26 -7.62 -11.18
CA ILE A 48 5.51 -8.87 -10.47
C ILE A 48 5.69 -10.02 -11.47
N MET A 49 4.77 -10.17 -12.43
CA MET A 49 4.83 -11.21 -13.45
C MET A 49 6.10 -11.07 -14.31
N HIS A 50 6.43 -9.86 -14.76
CA HIS A 50 7.64 -9.61 -15.52
C HIS A 50 8.90 -9.95 -14.71
N MET A 51 8.93 -9.58 -13.42
CA MET A 51 10.05 -9.90 -12.53
C MET A 51 10.22 -11.41 -12.35
N LEU A 52 9.13 -12.15 -12.22
CA LEU A 52 9.15 -13.61 -12.13
C LEU A 52 9.60 -14.28 -13.45
N GLN A 53 9.21 -13.74 -14.61
CA GLN A 53 9.53 -14.32 -15.90
C GLN A 53 10.95 -14.00 -16.39
N THR A 54 11.41 -12.76 -16.19
CA THR A 54 12.68 -12.27 -16.79
C THR A 54 13.80 -12.10 -15.76
N GLY A 55 13.49 -12.19 -14.47
CA GLY A 55 14.42 -11.90 -13.38
C GLY A 55 14.85 -10.43 -13.29
N LYS A 56 14.29 -9.54 -14.13
CA LYS A 56 14.66 -8.12 -14.21
C LYS A 56 13.45 -7.24 -13.87
N PRO A 57 13.66 -6.12 -13.15
CA PRO A 57 12.58 -5.22 -12.79
C PRO A 57 12.02 -4.54 -14.05
N LEU A 58 10.69 -4.60 -14.22
CA LEU A 58 9.99 -3.85 -15.25
C LEU A 58 9.99 -2.35 -14.89
N ARG A 59 10.67 -1.56 -15.71
CA ARG A 59 10.67 -0.09 -15.63
C ARG A 59 9.55 0.45 -16.53
N ASN A 60 8.65 1.20 -15.91
CA ASN A 60 7.65 2.02 -16.58
C ASN A 60 8.17 3.45 -16.73
#